data_AF-A0A5D9C3C4-F1
#
_entry.id   AF-A0A5D9C3C4-F1
#
_cell.length_a   1.000
_cell.length_b   1.000
_cell.length_c   1.000
_cell.angle_alpha   90.00
_cell.angle_beta   90.00
_cell.angle_gamma   90.00
#
_symmetry.space_group_name_H-M   'P 1'
#
loop_
_entity.id
_entity.type
_entity.pdbx_description
1 polymer ?
#
loop_
_entity_poly.entity_id
_entity_poly.type
_entity_poly.pdbx_seq_one_letter_code
_entity_poly.pdbx_strand_id
1 'polypeptide(L)' 'MTDRRDTPDSLTPEDKPIDEIRRGPLGDARPGRGDGDARTGGGQPQEGVEDRPSVSTVTPEDYPADDRADSRPDGA' A
#
# COMPACT_ATOMS: atom_id res chain seq x y z
N MET A 1 -25.85 40.01 33.59
CA MET A 1 -24.68 39.49 32.87
C MET A 1 -25.02 38.08 32.41
N THR A 2 -25.41 37.92 31.15
CA THR A 2 -25.55 36.60 30.51
C THR A 2 -24.19 36.09 30.11
N ASP A 3 -23.79 34.92 30.60
CA ASP A 3 -22.92 34.00 29.85
C ASP A 3 -23.24 32.58 30.36
N ARG A 4 -24.04 31.84 29.59
CA ARG A 4 -23.61 30.95 28.49
C ARG A 4 -23.11 29.64 29.07
N ARG A 5 -24.06 28.70 29.07
CA ARG A 5 -23.89 27.24 29.06
C ARG A 5 -22.54 26.84 28.46
N ASP A 6 -21.61 26.41 29.30
CA ASP A 6 -20.50 25.58 28.84
C ASP A 6 -21.08 24.20 28.50
N THR A 7 -21.26 24.06 27.19
CA THR A 7 -21.63 22.86 26.45
C THR A 7 -20.69 21.71 26.84
N PRO A 8 -21.17 20.47 27.10
CA PRO A 8 -20.26 19.36 27.23
C PRO A 8 -19.52 19.21 25.91
N ASP A 9 -18.20 19.32 26.01
CA ASP A 9 -17.24 19.15 24.94
C ASP A 9 -17.65 17.96 24.06
N SER A 10 -18.16 18.30 22.89
CA SER A 10 -18.60 17.36 21.89
C SER A 10 -17.34 16.72 21.33
N LEU A 11 -16.94 15.57 21.90
CA LEU A 11 -15.93 14.71 21.31
C LEU A 11 -16.28 14.48 19.84
N THR A 12 -15.50 15.09 18.96
CA THR A 12 -15.59 14.84 17.53
C THR A 12 -15.21 13.36 17.29
N PRO A 13 -15.81 12.70 16.29
CA PRO A 13 -15.49 11.29 16.00
C PRO A 13 -14.04 11.07 15.54
N GLU A 14 -13.26 12.14 15.32
CA GLU A 14 -11.89 12.10 14.83
C GLU A 14 -10.84 11.90 15.94
N ASP A 15 -11.20 12.11 17.21
CA ASP A 15 -10.27 11.98 18.36
C ASP A 15 -10.37 10.65 19.12
N LYS A 16 -11.17 9.70 18.63
CA LYS A 16 -11.31 8.39 19.29
C LYS A 16 -10.18 7.47 18.84
N PRO A 17 -9.46 6.80 19.76
CA PRO A 17 -8.48 5.79 19.38
C PRO A 17 -9.17 4.75 18.51
N ILE A 18 -8.55 4.38 17.38
CA ILE A 18 -9.10 3.49 16.34
C ILE A 18 -9.57 2.14 16.92
N ASP A 19 -9.08 1.76 18.11
CA ASP A 19 -9.52 0.59 18.86
C ASP A 19 -10.97 0.66 19.38
N GLU A 20 -11.57 1.85 19.35
CA GLU A 20 -12.96 2.12 19.70
C GLU A 20 -13.86 2.32 18.47
N ILE A 21 -13.47 1.80 17.30
CA ILE A 21 -14.46 1.49 16.26
C ILE A 21 -15.39 0.44 16.88
N ARG A 22 -16.65 0.83 17.11
CA ARG A 22 -17.67 0.03 17.80
C ARG A 22 -17.74 -1.39 17.21
N ARG A 23 -17.07 -2.33 17.86
CA ARG A 23 -17.19 -3.76 17.54
C ARG A 23 -18.61 -4.19 17.92
N GLY A 24 -19.24 -5.00 17.08
CA GLY A 24 -20.52 -5.62 17.42
C GLY A 24 -20.39 -6.49 18.68
N PRO A 25 -21.51 -6.96 19.26
CA PRO A 25 -21.51 -7.75 20.49
C PRO A 25 -20.67 -9.04 20.42
N LEU A 26 -20.35 -9.52 19.21
CA LEU A 26 -19.50 -10.69 18.97
C LEU A 26 -18.06 -10.33 18.54
N GLY A 27 -17.70 -9.05 18.50
CA GLY A 27 -16.44 -8.60 17.89
C GLY A 27 -16.56 -8.39 16.36
N ASP A 28 -15.57 -7.70 15.78
CA ASP A 28 -15.31 -7.73 14.32
C ASP A 28 -14.34 -8.89 14.05
N ALA A 29 -14.55 -9.63 12.96
CA ALA A 29 -13.68 -10.72 12.52
C ALA A 29 -12.35 -10.21 11.93
N ARG A 30 -12.20 -8.90 11.73
CA ARG A 30 -10.94 -8.31 11.27
C ARG A 30 -9.83 -8.55 12.29
N PRO A 31 -8.64 -9.00 11.85
CA PRO A 31 -7.49 -9.11 12.72
C PRO A 31 -7.20 -7.72 13.32
N GLY A 32 -7.03 -7.69 14.64
CA GLY A 32 -6.62 -6.47 15.32
C GLY A 32 -5.22 -6.03 14.86
N ARG A 33 -4.84 -4.80 15.19
CA ARG A 33 -3.45 -4.32 15.13
C ARG A 33 -2.59 -4.98 16.24
N GLY A 34 -2.85 -6.24 16.58
CA GLY A 34 -2.02 -7.03 17.47
C GLY A 34 -0.98 -7.73 16.61
N ASP A 35 0.26 -7.70 17.07
CA ASP A 35 1.50 -8.22 16.47
C ASP A 35 1.28 -9.12 15.25
N GLY A 36 1.74 -8.64 14.08
CA GLY A 36 1.69 -9.41 12.84
C GLY A 36 2.21 -10.83 13.09
N ASP A 37 1.55 -11.83 12.48
CA ASP A 37 1.90 -13.23 12.73
C ASP A 37 3.41 -13.42 12.53
N ALA A 38 4.12 -13.78 13.61
CA ALA A 38 5.55 -14.01 13.62
C ALA A 38 5.97 -15.10 12.62
N ARG A 39 5.04 -15.96 12.18
CA ARG A 39 5.26 -16.95 11.13
C ARG A 39 5.40 -16.33 9.74
N THR A 40 4.89 -15.13 9.54
CA THR A 40 5.00 -14.35 8.29
C THR A 40 5.89 -13.14 8.53
N GLY A 41 7.19 -13.40 8.66
CA GLY A 41 8.20 -12.34 8.68
C GLY A 41 8.32 -11.70 7.30
N GLY A 42 7.41 -10.78 6.97
CA GLY A 42 7.45 -10.00 5.73
C GLY A 42 7.59 -10.82 4.44
N GLY A 43 7.91 -10.14 3.35
CA GLY A 43 8.38 -10.77 2.11
C GLY A 43 9.91 -10.77 2.05
N GLN A 44 10.48 -11.65 1.23
CA GLN A 44 11.88 -11.52 0.84
C GLN A 44 12.12 -10.21 0.09
N PRO A 45 13.34 -9.65 0.12
CA PRO A 45 13.68 -8.52 -0.74
C PRO A 45 13.49 -8.89 -2.21
N GLN A 46 13.13 -7.91 -3.03
CA GLN A 46 13.09 -8.09 -4.47
C GLN A 46 14.51 -8.44 -4.97
N GLU A 47 14.60 -9.43 -5.85
CA GLU A 47 15.85 -9.78 -6.54
C GLU A 47 16.37 -8.60 -7.38
N GLY A 48 17.69 -8.50 -7.53
CA GLY A 48 18.34 -7.58 -8.45
C GLY A 48 17.83 -7.79 -9.88
N VAL A 49 17.84 -6.74 -10.70
CA VAL A 49 17.34 -6.84 -12.08
C VAL A 49 18.23 -7.78 -12.90
N GLU A 50 19.53 -7.68 -12.67
CA GLU A 50 20.63 -8.47 -13.20
C GLU A 50 20.62 -9.94 -12.78
N ASP A 51 20.02 -10.26 -11.63
CA ASP A 51 19.96 -11.63 -11.10
C ASP A 51 18.79 -12.44 -11.70
N ARG A 52 17.84 -11.75 -12.37
CA ARG A 52 16.62 -12.38 -12.89
C ARG A 52 16.91 -13.05 -14.23
N PRO A 53 16.67 -14.38 -14.36
CA PRO A 53 17.11 -15.17 -15.53
C PRO A 53 16.47 -14.76 -16.86
N SER A 54 15.34 -14.04 -16.83
CA SER A 54 14.60 -13.63 -18.03
C SER A 54 14.81 -12.16 -18.41
N VAL A 55 15.56 -11.39 -17.63
CA VAL A 55 15.77 -9.97 -17.94
C VAL A 55 16.97 -9.82 -18.86
N SER A 56 16.87 -8.90 -19.84
CA SER A 56 17.95 -8.58 -20.77
C SER A 56 18.45 -9.75 -21.61
N THR A 57 17.66 -10.82 -21.78
CA THR A 57 18.00 -11.99 -22.59
C THR A 57 17.99 -11.71 -24.09
N VAL A 58 17.36 -10.61 -24.51
CA VAL A 58 17.29 -10.14 -25.90
C VAL A 58 17.78 -8.71 -25.98
N THR A 59 18.51 -8.41 -27.03
CA THR A 59 18.93 -7.06 -27.41
C THR A 59 17.92 -6.46 -28.39
N PRO A 60 17.85 -5.12 -28.53
CA PRO A 60 17.05 -4.50 -29.57
C PRO A 60 17.35 -5.09 -30.96
N GLU A 61 18.63 -5.35 -31.27
CA GLU A 61 19.09 -5.89 -32.54
C GLU A 61 18.53 -7.28 -32.89
N ASP A 62 18.07 -8.05 -31.90
CA ASP A 62 17.46 -9.37 -32.10
C ASP A 62 16.03 -9.28 -32.66
N TYR A 63 15.40 -8.10 -32.63
CA TYR A 63 14.07 -7.88 -33.20
C TYR A 63 14.12 -7.53 -34.70
N PRO A 64 13.09 -7.90 -35.48
CA PRO A 64 12.92 -7.47 -36.86
C PRO A 64 13.08 -5.94 -37.03
N ALA A 65 13.58 -5.53 -38.19
CA ALA A 65 13.86 -4.11 -38.46
C ALA A 65 12.60 -3.23 -38.38
N ASP A 66 11.46 -3.74 -38.85
CA ASP A 66 10.19 -3.03 -38.83
C ASP A 66 9.71 -2.83 -37.37
N ASP A 67 9.71 -3.89 -36.57
CA ASP A 67 9.36 -3.83 -35.13
C ASP A 67 10.27 -2.85 -34.36
N ARG A 68 11.55 -2.80 -34.69
CA ARG A 68 12.52 -1.85 -34.10
C ARG A 68 12.25 -0.39 -34.48
N ALA A 69 11.85 -0.14 -35.72
CA ALA A 69 11.55 1.20 -36.19
C ALA A 69 10.29 1.75 -35.49
N ASP A 70 9.26 0.91 -35.35
CA ASP A 70 7.99 1.27 -34.73
C ASP A 70 8.07 1.46 -33.21
N SER A 71 9.03 0.82 -32.55
CA SER A 71 9.20 0.86 -31.10
C SER A 71 10.11 1.99 -30.61
N ARG A 72 10.72 2.77 -31.51
CA ARG A 72 11.53 3.93 -31.14
C ARG A 72 10.60 5.14 -30.91
N PRO A 73 10.40 5.62 -29.67
CA PRO A 73 9.72 6.89 -29.49
C PRO A 73 10.58 7.99 -30.13
N ASP A 74 9.97 8.82 -30.96
CA ASP A 74 10.65 9.96 -31.59
C ASP A 74 11.43 10.73 -30.52
N GLY A 75 12.75 10.81 -30.69
CA GLY A 75 13.69 11.24 -29.67
C GLY A 75 13.35 12.60 -29.07
N ALA A 76 13.29 12.66 -27.74
CA ALA A 76 13.41 13.88 -26.95
C ALA A 76 14.85 14.43 -26.99
#